data_AF-A0A927SUJ6-F1
#
_entry.id   AF-A0A927SUJ6-F1
#
_cell.length_a   1.000
_cell.length_b   1.000
_cell.length_c   1.000
_cell.angle_alpha   90.00
_cell.angle_beta   90.00
_cell.angle_gamma   90.00
#
_symmetry.space_group_name_H-M   'P 1'
#
loop_
_entity.id
_entity.type
_entity.pdbx_description
1 polymer ?
#
loop_
_entity_poly.entity_id
_entity_poly.type
_entity_poly.pdbx_seq_one_letter_code
_entity_poly.pdbx_strand_id
1 'polypeptide(L)'
;MMTYASLPMHLKTIIATLLFLTMTAGICTCLLVGKKQGTVKLIALTVCTAVVAAMLLLYASVIRAERAPAYIPAISLWFEQQSVVFSLLVWLAIAAFFGMVIAEETNRRRKAVTPSSIKESLDQLETGLCFSQPNGLVLLTNHRMNQLSHALFGRALQNAELFWQALVCQEPVAGVARIAAGEQPEFRLPDETIWTFRREELDGVIQIAAANTTRQHQLVDELRLKHSELEEMNARIRTYGDKVDEYVIARERLETRVNLHGFLGQALLMTRHYLQYESGDAGRILDIWKRNIDVLRLEAEPQQDADSLASLRNAAKAIGMQVHVNGQLPESPQQRKLIAAVGAETLTNAVR
;
A
#
# COMPACT_ATOMS: atom_id res chain seq x y z
N MET A 1 -30.90 20.69 -68.94
CA MET A 1 -29.85 20.44 -67.92
C MET A 1 -28.90 21.63 -67.93
N MET A 2 -28.58 22.23 -66.77
CA MET A 2 -27.64 23.37 -66.71
C MET A 2 -26.24 22.89 -67.11
N THR A 3 -25.81 23.24 -68.32
CA THR A 3 -24.47 22.97 -68.83
C THR A 3 -23.50 24.03 -68.33
N TYR A 4 -22.22 23.70 -68.24
CA TYR A 4 -21.20 24.64 -67.78
C TYR A 4 -21.16 25.92 -68.65
N ALA A 5 -21.41 25.79 -69.96
CA ALA A 5 -21.53 26.91 -70.90
C ALA A 5 -22.58 27.95 -70.47
N SER A 6 -23.74 27.50 -69.99
CA SER A 6 -24.90 28.35 -69.66
C SER A 6 -24.76 29.15 -68.36
N LEU A 7 -23.68 28.94 -67.61
CA LEU A 7 -23.46 29.64 -66.35
C LEU A 7 -22.89 31.05 -66.54
N PRO A 8 -23.31 32.01 -65.69
CA PRO A 8 -22.70 33.32 -65.69
C PRO A 8 -21.24 33.25 -65.22
N MET A 9 -20.41 34.15 -65.74
CA MET A 9 -18.96 34.20 -65.52
C MET A 9 -18.56 34.18 -64.03
N HIS A 10 -19.35 34.82 -63.15
CA HIS A 10 -19.06 34.83 -61.71
C HIS A 10 -19.16 33.43 -61.06
N LEU A 11 -20.14 32.60 -61.45
CA LEU A 11 -20.27 31.25 -60.91
C LEU A 11 -19.16 30.33 -61.43
N LYS A 12 -18.75 30.50 -62.69
CA LYS A 12 -17.60 29.80 -63.28
C LYS A 12 -16.31 30.08 -62.50
N THR A 13 -16.08 31.35 -62.14
CA THR A 13 -14.92 31.74 -61.33
C THR A 13 -14.98 31.18 -59.90
N ILE A 14 -16.17 31.13 -59.27
CA ILE A 14 -16.34 30.55 -57.93
C ILE A 14 -15.96 29.06 -57.94
N ILE A 15 -16.46 28.29 -58.92
CA ILE A 15 -16.14 26.86 -59.05
C ILE A 15 -14.62 26.65 -59.25
N ALA A 16 -13.97 27.49 -60.07
CA ALA A 16 -12.53 27.41 -60.27
C ALA A 16 -11.73 27.73 -58.99
N THR A 17 -12.15 28.74 -58.21
CA THR A 17 -11.50 29.06 -56.92
C THR A 17 -11.68 27.96 -55.87
N LEU A 18 -12.85 27.31 -55.84
CA LEU A 18 -13.15 26.19 -54.96
C LEU A 18 -12.28 24.97 -55.30
N LEU A 19 -12.15 24.66 -56.59
CA LEU A 19 -11.25 23.60 -57.08
C LEU A 19 -9.78 23.90 -56.72
N PHE A 20 -9.36 25.16 -56.84
CA PHE A 20 -8.01 25.60 -56.45
C PHE A 20 -7.76 25.39 -54.96
N LEU A 21 -8.70 25.80 -54.11
CA LEU A 21 -8.60 25.60 -52.67
C LEU A 21 -8.50 24.10 -52.33
N THR A 22 -9.34 23.25 -52.94
CA THR A 22 -9.26 21.80 -52.71
C THR A 22 -7.98 21.15 -53.24
N MET A 23 -7.40 21.69 -54.31
CA MET A 23 -6.11 21.24 -54.84
C MET A 23 -4.98 21.59 -53.85
N THR A 24 -4.95 22.81 -53.33
CA THR A 24 -3.96 23.22 -52.32
C THR A 24 -4.09 22.41 -51.02
N ALA A 25 -5.32 22.20 -50.54
CA ALA A 25 -5.60 21.36 -49.38
C ALA A 25 -5.14 19.91 -49.62
N GLY A 26 -5.43 19.36 -50.81
CA GLY A 26 -4.99 18.05 -51.21
C GLY A 26 -3.46 17.89 -51.21
N ILE A 27 -2.73 18.86 -51.77
CA ILE A 27 -1.25 18.86 -51.75
C ILE A 27 -0.72 18.92 -50.30
N CYS A 28 -1.29 19.78 -49.46
CA CYS A 28 -0.93 19.85 -48.03
C CYS A 28 -1.19 18.52 -47.32
N THR A 29 -2.31 17.85 -47.58
CA THR A 29 -2.60 16.53 -47.01
C THR A 29 -1.62 15.46 -47.50
N CYS A 30 -1.23 15.47 -48.79
CA CYS A 30 -0.21 14.57 -49.34
C CYS A 30 1.13 14.69 -48.62
N LEU A 31 1.57 15.93 -48.34
CA LEU A 31 2.83 16.19 -47.64
C LEU A 31 2.77 15.78 -46.16
N LEU A 32 1.67 16.05 -45.47
CA LEU A 32 1.51 15.75 -44.05
C LEU A 32 1.31 14.26 -43.74
N VAL A 33 0.67 13.54 -44.66
CA VAL A 33 0.38 12.10 -44.55
C VAL A 33 1.49 11.23 -45.18
N GLY A 34 2.37 11.86 -45.98
CA GLY A 34 3.44 11.23 -46.75
C GLY A 34 4.39 10.37 -45.89
N LYS A 35 4.32 9.05 -46.14
CA LYS A 35 5.04 7.89 -45.54
C LYS A 35 4.34 7.10 -44.44
N LYS A 36 3.28 7.58 -43.77
CA LYS A 36 2.73 6.88 -42.58
C LYS A 36 1.44 6.08 -42.79
N GLN A 37 0.67 6.31 -43.85
CA GLN A 37 -0.67 5.69 -44.03
C GLN A 37 -0.77 4.55 -45.06
N GLY A 38 0.36 3.97 -45.47
CA GLY A 38 0.39 2.89 -46.46
C GLY A 38 0.34 3.39 -47.90
N THR A 39 0.93 2.61 -48.81
CA THR A 39 1.14 2.96 -50.22
C THR A 39 -0.16 3.20 -50.98
N VAL A 40 -1.23 2.43 -50.69
CA VAL A 40 -2.52 2.53 -51.38
C VAL A 40 -3.23 3.86 -51.12
N LYS A 41 -3.30 4.31 -49.86
CA LYS A 41 -3.93 5.61 -49.52
C LYS A 41 -3.14 6.78 -50.10
N LEU A 42 -1.81 6.67 -50.13
CA LEU A 42 -0.95 7.67 -50.76
C LEU A 42 -1.20 7.78 -52.28
N ILE A 43 -1.30 6.64 -52.98
CA ILE A 43 -1.61 6.60 -54.41
C ILE A 43 -3.02 7.15 -54.68
N ALA A 44 -4.02 6.79 -53.87
CA ALA A 44 -5.38 7.31 -54.01
C ALA A 44 -5.41 8.85 -53.83
N LEU A 45 -4.70 9.37 -52.83
CA LEU A 45 -4.61 10.80 -52.53
C LEU A 45 -3.93 11.57 -53.68
N THR A 46 -2.82 11.05 -54.22
CA THR A 46 -2.14 11.68 -55.36
C THR A 46 -3.00 11.66 -56.62
N VAL A 47 -3.69 10.54 -56.89
CA VAL A 47 -4.64 10.44 -58.01
C VAL A 47 -5.80 11.43 -57.86
N CYS A 48 -6.41 11.54 -56.67
CA CYS A 48 -7.47 12.52 -56.41
C CYS A 48 -6.98 13.97 -56.60
N THR A 49 -5.78 14.31 -56.12
CA THR A 49 -5.20 15.65 -56.35
C THR A 49 -4.93 15.93 -57.82
N ALA A 50 -4.47 14.93 -58.58
CA ALA A 50 -4.23 15.06 -60.02
C ALA A 50 -5.54 15.25 -60.80
N VAL A 51 -6.62 14.54 -60.40
CA VAL A 51 -7.96 14.70 -60.99
C VAL A 51 -8.50 16.12 -60.75
N VAL A 52 -8.40 16.65 -59.53
CA VAL A 52 -8.82 18.03 -59.21
C VAL A 52 -7.97 19.06 -59.98
N ALA A 53 -6.67 18.83 -60.11
CA ALA A 53 -5.78 19.72 -60.87
C ALA A 53 -6.10 19.71 -62.38
N ALA A 54 -6.35 18.54 -62.97
CA ALA A 54 -6.76 18.41 -64.36
C ALA A 54 -8.12 19.11 -64.61
N MET A 55 -9.08 18.91 -63.71
CA MET A 55 -10.38 19.56 -63.74
C MET A 55 -10.27 21.09 -63.64
N LEU A 56 -9.39 21.60 -62.78
CA LEU A 56 -9.09 23.03 -62.67
C LEU A 56 -8.48 23.60 -63.96
N LEU A 57 -7.53 22.90 -64.58
CA LEU A 57 -6.90 23.34 -65.83
C LEU A 57 -7.90 23.41 -66.98
N LEU A 58 -8.81 22.44 -67.07
CA LEU A 58 -9.89 22.42 -68.08
C LEU A 58 -10.89 23.57 -67.87
N TYR A 59 -11.31 23.84 -66.62
CA TYR A 59 -12.19 24.98 -66.36
C TYR A 59 -11.51 26.33 -66.54
N ALA A 60 -10.22 26.43 -66.19
CA ALA A 60 -9.43 27.63 -66.41
C ALA A 60 -9.21 27.91 -67.91
N SER A 61 -9.08 26.89 -68.76
CA SER A 61 -8.97 27.08 -70.21
C SER A 61 -10.26 27.60 -70.83
N VAL A 62 -11.42 27.12 -70.37
CA VAL A 62 -12.75 27.62 -70.81
C VAL A 62 -12.95 29.08 -70.40
N ILE A 63 -12.65 29.43 -69.13
CA ILE A 63 -12.76 30.82 -68.65
C ILE A 63 -11.80 31.76 -69.40
N ARG A 64 -10.60 31.27 -69.76
CA ARG A 64 -9.62 32.05 -70.54
C ARG A 64 -10.11 32.29 -71.96
N ALA A 65 -10.68 31.28 -72.61
CA ALA A 65 -11.22 31.37 -73.97
C ALA A 65 -12.42 32.34 -74.09
N GLU A 66 -13.24 32.44 -73.05
CA GLU A 66 -14.33 33.43 -72.98
C GLU A 66 -13.82 34.88 -72.79
N ARG A 67 -12.64 35.08 -72.18
CA ARG A 67 -12.06 36.42 -71.94
C ARG A 67 -11.17 36.91 -73.07
N ALA A 68 -10.51 36.01 -73.78
CA ALA A 68 -9.71 36.31 -74.96
C ALA A 68 -9.81 35.12 -75.94
N PRO A 69 -10.07 35.34 -77.24
CA PRO A 69 -10.21 34.26 -78.21
C PRO A 69 -8.87 33.54 -78.39
N ALA A 70 -8.67 32.49 -77.60
CA ALA A 70 -7.51 31.62 -77.61
C ALA A 70 -7.93 30.23 -78.09
N TYR A 71 -6.97 29.46 -78.60
CA TYR A 71 -7.21 28.08 -79.05
C TYR A 71 -7.76 27.21 -77.91
N ILE A 72 -8.97 26.69 -78.11
CA ILE A 72 -9.65 25.82 -77.15
C ILE A 72 -9.28 24.37 -77.46
N PRO A 73 -8.66 23.61 -76.53
CA PRO A 73 -8.43 22.20 -76.74
C PRO A 73 -9.76 21.44 -76.81
N ALA A 74 -9.90 20.49 -77.75
CA ALA A 74 -11.12 19.73 -78.00
C ALA A 74 -11.71 19.04 -76.73
N ILE A 75 -10.84 18.67 -75.79
CA ILE A 75 -11.21 18.05 -74.50
C ILE A 75 -11.99 19.03 -73.60
N SER A 76 -11.66 20.33 -73.66
CA SER A 76 -12.37 21.35 -72.87
C SER A 76 -13.75 21.70 -73.44
N LEU A 77 -13.93 21.60 -74.76
CA LEU A 77 -15.23 21.74 -75.43
C LEU A 77 -16.19 20.60 -75.08
N TRP A 78 -15.66 19.38 -74.94
CA TRP A 78 -16.42 18.22 -74.46
C TRP A 78 -16.85 18.40 -72.99
N PHE A 79 -15.99 19.01 -72.16
CA PHE A 79 -16.27 19.30 -70.76
C PHE A 79 -17.29 20.44 -70.57
N GLU A 80 -17.35 21.37 -71.53
CA GLU A 80 -18.30 22.48 -71.58
C GLU A 80 -19.76 22.02 -71.80
N GLN A 81 -19.95 20.92 -72.53
CA GLN A 81 -21.25 20.28 -72.78
C GLN A 81 -21.74 19.42 -71.61
N GLN A 82 -20.90 19.15 -70.60
CA GLN A 82 -21.26 18.32 -69.46
C GLN A 82 -22.16 19.05 -68.45
N SER A 83 -22.95 18.25 -67.73
CA SER A 83 -23.80 18.72 -66.64
C SER A 83 -22.95 19.18 -65.45
N VAL A 84 -23.22 20.38 -64.96
CA VAL A 84 -22.54 20.98 -63.80
C VAL A 84 -22.75 20.14 -62.54
N VAL A 85 -23.88 19.43 -62.47
CA VAL A 85 -24.22 18.53 -61.36
C VAL A 85 -23.22 17.38 -61.24
N PHE A 86 -22.78 16.81 -62.37
CA PHE A 86 -21.81 15.71 -62.37
C PHE A 86 -20.45 16.17 -61.84
N SER A 87 -20.00 17.33 -62.32
CA SER A 87 -18.78 18.01 -61.85
C SER A 87 -18.81 18.29 -60.34
N LEU A 88 -19.93 18.82 -59.85
CA LEU A 88 -20.11 19.12 -58.43
C LEU A 88 -20.16 17.85 -57.56
N LEU A 89 -20.77 16.76 -58.04
CA LEU A 89 -20.78 15.47 -57.34
C LEU A 89 -19.38 14.85 -57.22
N VAL A 90 -18.58 14.89 -58.30
CA VAL A 90 -17.19 14.43 -58.28
C VAL A 90 -16.36 15.26 -57.32
N TRP A 91 -16.53 16.59 -57.33
CA TRP A 91 -15.85 17.47 -56.38
C TRP A 91 -16.22 17.15 -54.92
N LEU A 92 -17.51 16.96 -54.63
CA LEU A 92 -18.00 16.65 -53.28
C LEU A 92 -17.46 15.30 -52.78
N ALA A 93 -17.41 14.28 -53.65
CA ALA A 93 -16.85 12.98 -53.31
C ALA A 93 -15.36 13.07 -52.94
N ILE A 94 -14.57 13.85 -53.70
CA ILE A 94 -13.15 14.06 -53.43
C ILE A 94 -12.94 14.88 -52.14
N ALA A 95 -13.76 15.92 -51.92
CA ALA A 95 -13.72 16.73 -50.71
C ALA A 95 -14.07 15.89 -49.46
N ALA A 96 -15.10 15.04 -49.53
CA ALA A 96 -15.47 14.12 -48.46
C ALA A 96 -14.36 13.10 -48.16
N PHE A 97 -13.69 12.57 -49.20
CA PHE A 97 -12.55 11.68 -49.05
C PHE A 97 -11.38 12.35 -48.32
N PHE A 98 -11.00 13.58 -48.72
CA PHE A 98 -9.98 14.35 -48.00
C PHE A 98 -10.37 14.61 -46.54
N GLY A 99 -11.63 14.98 -46.28
CA GLY A 99 -12.15 15.19 -44.92
C GLY A 99 -12.03 13.95 -44.04
N MET A 100 -12.39 12.76 -44.56
CA MET A 100 -12.27 11.49 -43.83
C MET A 100 -10.81 11.15 -43.51
N VAL A 101 -9.88 11.33 -44.46
CA VAL A 101 -8.45 11.06 -44.25
C VAL A 101 -7.86 11.98 -43.18
N ILE A 102 -8.22 13.27 -43.19
CA ILE A 102 -7.80 14.24 -42.18
C ILE A 102 -8.36 13.86 -40.80
N ALA A 103 -9.65 13.50 -40.72
CA ALA A 103 -10.28 13.08 -39.46
C ALA A 103 -9.63 11.80 -38.88
N GLU A 104 -9.32 10.83 -39.73
CA GLU A 104 -8.64 9.61 -39.31
C GLU A 104 -7.22 9.90 -38.82
N GLU A 105 -6.45 10.72 -39.54
CA GLU A 105 -5.08 11.08 -39.17
C GLU A 105 -5.04 11.90 -37.87
N THR A 106 -5.95 12.85 -37.70
CA THR A 106 -6.04 13.63 -36.45
C THR A 106 -6.40 12.75 -35.26
N ASN A 107 -7.32 11.79 -35.43
CA ASN A 107 -7.65 10.83 -34.38
C ASN A 107 -6.48 9.89 -34.06
N ARG A 108 -5.74 9.44 -35.08
CA ARG A 108 -4.50 8.66 -34.90
C ARG A 108 -3.44 9.46 -34.16
N ARG A 109 -3.21 10.72 -34.53
CA ARG A 109 -2.24 11.62 -33.86
C ARG A 109 -2.60 11.88 -32.41
N ARG A 110 -3.89 12.04 -32.10
CA ARG A 110 -4.35 12.18 -30.71
C ARG A 110 -4.14 10.93 -29.85
N LYS A 111 -4.16 9.75 -30.47
CA LYS A 111 -3.99 8.46 -29.78
C LYS A 111 -2.55 7.94 -29.79
N ALA A 112 -1.67 8.52 -30.61
CA ALA A 112 -0.29 8.08 -30.72
C ALA A 112 0.54 8.65 -29.55
N VAL A 113 1.20 7.76 -28.81
CA VAL A 113 2.19 8.16 -27.81
C VAL A 113 3.39 8.72 -28.55
N THR A 114 3.63 10.02 -28.39
CA THR A 114 4.80 10.69 -28.98
C THR A 114 5.98 10.62 -28.01
N PRO A 115 7.24 10.68 -28.48
CA PRO A 115 8.40 10.79 -27.60
C PRO A 115 8.33 12.00 -26.65
N SER A 116 7.72 13.10 -27.08
CA SER A 116 7.43 14.25 -26.23
C SER A 116 6.43 13.93 -25.12
N SER A 117 5.40 13.12 -25.39
CA SER A 117 4.48 12.65 -24.35
C SER A 117 5.19 11.78 -23.31
N ILE A 118 6.11 10.91 -23.74
CA ILE A 118 6.94 10.11 -22.83
C ILE A 118 7.82 11.02 -21.95
N LYS A 119 8.46 12.02 -22.57
CA LYS A 119 9.29 13.00 -21.85
C LYS A 119 8.46 13.77 -20.82
N GLU A 120 7.29 14.26 -21.21
CA GLU A 120 6.37 15.00 -20.35
C GLU A 120 5.87 14.16 -19.18
N SER A 121 5.48 12.90 -19.42
CA SER A 121 5.09 11.98 -18.35
C SER A 121 6.25 11.70 -17.38
N LEU A 122 7.46 11.49 -17.90
CA LEU A 122 8.64 11.26 -17.08
C LEU A 122 9.01 12.49 -16.24
N ASP A 123 8.83 13.69 -16.79
CA ASP A 123 9.07 14.96 -16.09
C ASP A 123 8.09 15.24 -14.95
N GLN A 124 6.89 14.66 -15.00
CA GLN A 124 5.89 14.75 -13.95
C GLN A 124 6.09 13.73 -12.82
N LEU A 125 6.98 12.75 -12.98
CA LEU A 125 7.23 11.76 -11.94
C LEU A 125 7.89 12.38 -10.70
N GLU A 126 7.43 11.96 -9.53
CA GLU A 126 7.99 12.36 -8.24
C GLU A 126 9.34 11.70 -7.95
N THR A 127 9.67 10.61 -8.62
CA THR A 127 10.98 9.96 -8.56
C THR A 127 11.98 10.67 -9.46
N GLY A 128 13.26 10.71 -9.08
CA GLY A 128 14.31 11.17 -9.98
C GLY A 128 14.73 10.04 -10.91
N LEU A 129 14.79 10.28 -12.22
CA LEU A 129 15.27 9.31 -13.20
C LEU A 129 16.26 9.98 -14.17
N CYS A 130 17.39 9.33 -14.39
CA CYS A 130 18.37 9.69 -15.40
C CYS A 130 18.86 8.44 -16.12
N PHE A 131 18.80 8.46 -17.44
CA PHE A 131 19.34 7.46 -18.34
C PHE A 131 20.55 8.03 -19.07
N SER A 132 21.65 7.30 -19.09
CA SER A 132 22.88 7.70 -19.74
C SER A 132 23.52 6.55 -20.48
N GLN A 133 24.31 6.88 -21.49
CA GLN A 133 25.25 5.93 -22.09
C GLN A 133 26.35 5.56 -21.07
N PRO A 134 27.06 4.44 -21.29
CA PRO A 134 28.18 4.02 -20.42
C PRO A 134 29.31 5.04 -20.32
N ASN A 135 29.45 5.93 -21.30
CA ASN A 135 30.41 7.05 -21.31
C ASN A 135 29.97 8.25 -20.43
N GLY A 136 28.81 8.19 -19.79
CA GLY A 136 28.25 9.25 -18.95
C GLY A 136 27.40 10.29 -19.68
N LEU A 137 27.22 10.19 -21.00
CA LEU A 137 26.34 11.09 -21.77
C LEU A 137 24.88 10.86 -21.40
N VAL A 138 24.21 11.90 -20.91
CA VAL A 138 22.80 11.86 -20.52
C VAL A 138 21.92 11.77 -21.78
N LEU A 139 21.12 10.71 -21.87
CA LEU A 139 20.12 10.52 -22.93
C LEU A 139 18.77 11.12 -22.54
N LEU A 140 18.38 10.93 -21.28
CA LEU A 140 17.08 11.32 -20.78
C LEU A 140 17.17 11.56 -19.27
N THR A 141 16.83 12.75 -18.82
CA THR A 141 16.76 13.09 -17.39
C THR A 141 15.46 13.79 -17.11
N ASN A 142 14.86 13.53 -15.95
CA ASN A 142 13.62 14.18 -15.56
C ASN A 142 13.86 15.44 -14.73
N HIS A 143 12.85 16.32 -14.65
CA HIS A 143 12.96 17.55 -13.86
C HIS A 143 13.35 17.30 -12.40
N ARG A 144 12.79 16.25 -11.77
CA ARG A 144 13.10 15.91 -10.38
C ARG A 144 14.57 15.57 -10.18
N MET A 145 15.18 14.76 -11.06
CA MET A 145 16.60 14.41 -10.95
C MET A 145 17.50 15.64 -11.09
N ASN A 146 17.17 16.57 -11.99
CA ASN A 146 17.91 17.83 -12.12
C ASN A 146 17.79 18.71 -10.86
N GLN A 147 16.61 18.79 -10.25
CA GLN A 147 16.41 19.49 -8.98
C GLN A 147 17.27 18.88 -7.87
N LEU A 148 17.33 17.55 -7.78
CA LEU A 148 18.19 16.85 -6.81
C LEU A 148 19.68 17.12 -7.07
N SER A 149 20.11 17.15 -8.34
CA SER A 149 21.49 17.48 -8.69
C SER A 149 21.89 18.89 -8.22
N HIS A 150 21.00 19.86 -8.41
CA HIS A 150 21.19 21.22 -7.89
C HIS A 150 21.15 21.28 -6.36
N ALA A 151 20.23 20.57 -5.72
CA ALA A 151 20.13 20.56 -4.26
C ALA A 151 21.35 19.91 -3.59
N LEU A 152 21.92 18.86 -4.19
CA LEU A 152 23.05 18.12 -3.62
C LEU A 152 24.41 18.74 -3.95
N PHE A 153 24.60 19.22 -5.18
CA PHE A 153 25.91 19.66 -5.69
C PHE A 153 25.92 21.07 -6.29
N GLY A 154 24.79 21.78 -6.30
CA GLY A 154 24.68 23.15 -6.84
C GLY A 154 24.76 23.26 -8.36
N ARG A 155 24.79 22.15 -9.11
CA ARG A 155 24.99 22.12 -10.56
C ARG A 155 23.94 21.26 -11.26
N ALA A 156 23.71 21.54 -12.54
CA ALA A 156 22.84 20.72 -13.39
C ALA A 156 23.48 19.37 -13.73
N LEU A 157 22.67 18.34 -13.93
CA LEU A 157 23.14 17.00 -14.29
C LEU A 157 23.52 16.97 -15.79
N GLN A 158 24.79 17.25 -16.08
CA GLN A 158 25.34 17.23 -17.44
C GLN A 158 25.98 15.88 -17.80
N ASN A 159 26.60 15.22 -16.82
CA ASN A 159 27.26 13.94 -17.00
C ASN A 159 26.86 13.01 -15.84
N ALA A 160 26.25 11.88 -16.18
CA ALA A 160 25.71 10.93 -15.21
C ALA A 160 26.81 10.18 -14.44
N GLU A 161 27.94 9.91 -15.08
CA GLU A 161 29.07 9.22 -14.43
C GLU A 161 29.74 10.15 -13.41
N LEU A 162 29.98 11.41 -13.77
CA LEU A 162 30.49 12.41 -12.82
C LEU A 162 29.50 12.66 -11.68
N PHE A 163 28.20 12.63 -11.97
CA PHE A 163 27.17 12.75 -10.94
C PHE A 163 27.19 11.57 -9.98
N TRP A 164 27.29 10.33 -10.48
CA TRP A 164 27.41 9.14 -9.64
C TRP A 164 28.68 9.15 -8.78
N GLN A 165 29.82 9.53 -9.37
CA GLN A 165 31.07 9.67 -8.62
C GLN A 165 30.97 10.74 -7.53
N ALA A 166 30.28 11.85 -7.79
CA ALA A 166 30.00 12.86 -6.78
C ALA A 166 29.10 12.29 -5.66
N LEU A 167 28.08 11.50 -6.00
CA LEU A 167 27.23 10.81 -5.02
C LEU A 167 28.02 9.84 -4.15
N VAL A 168 29.12 9.25 -4.60
CA VAL A 168 29.89 8.29 -3.78
C VAL A 168 31.03 8.99 -3.02
N CYS A 169 31.80 9.84 -3.70
CA CYS A 169 33.10 10.31 -3.21
C CYS A 169 33.10 11.77 -2.72
N GLN A 170 32.14 12.61 -3.13
CA GLN A 170 32.13 14.03 -2.77
C GLN A 170 31.24 14.31 -1.57
N GLU A 171 31.64 15.30 -0.76
CA GLU A 171 30.77 15.88 0.25
C GLU A 171 29.71 16.75 -0.44
N PRO A 172 28.44 16.64 0.00
CA PRO A 172 27.38 17.46 -0.57
C PRO A 172 27.49 18.91 -0.10
N VAL A 173 26.72 19.79 -0.73
CA VAL A 173 26.66 21.23 -0.37
C VAL A 173 26.22 21.41 1.09
N ALA A 174 26.68 22.50 1.73
CA ALA A 174 26.35 22.87 3.10
C ALA A 174 24.82 22.83 3.35
N GLY A 175 24.39 22.02 4.33
CA GLY A 175 22.97 21.81 4.67
C GLY A 175 22.41 20.44 4.26
N VAL A 176 23.16 19.64 3.50
CA VAL A 176 22.79 18.25 3.16
C VAL A 176 23.61 17.27 4.00
N ALA A 177 22.95 16.31 4.65
CA ALA A 177 23.63 15.27 5.42
C ALA A 177 23.60 13.93 4.66
N ARG A 178 24.73 13.24 4.60
CA ARG A 178 24.82 11.88 4.06
C ARG A 178 24.51 10.87 5.17
N ILE A 179 23.49 10.04 4.97
CA ILE A 179 23.06 9.02 5.94
C ILE A 179 23.83 7.71 5.71
N ALA A 180 23.95 7.29 4.44
CA ALA A 180 24.61 6.06 4.06
C ALA A 180 25.57 6.28 2.89
N ALA A 181 26.77 5.74 3.01
CA ALA A 181 27.75 5.61 1.93
C ALA A 181 27.87 4.11 1.59
N GLY A 182 27.42 3.70 0.41
CA GLY A 182 27.39 2.30 0.00
C GLY A 182 26.84 2.14 -1.41
N GLU A 183 26.34 0.94 -1.75
CA GLU A 183 25.72 0.66 -3.06
C GLU A 183 24.49 1.53 -3.35
N GLN A 184 23.78 1.93 -2.28
CA GLN A 184 22.64 2.84 -2.34
C GLN A 184 22.92 4.05 -1.45
N PRO A 185 23.53 5.12 -1.98
CA PRO A 185 23.83 6.29 -1.17
C PRO A 185 22.55 7.04 -0.81
N GLU A 186 22.47 7.47 0.44
CA GLU A 186 21.30 8.16 1.00
C GLU A 186 21.66 9.55 1.51
N PHE A 187 20.81 10.52 1.19
CA PHE A 187 21.02 11.92 1.52
C PHE A 187 19.76 12.51 2.16
N ARG A 188 19.97 13.30 3.21
CA ARG A 188 18.95 14.15 3.83
C ARG A 188 19.14 15.57 3.32
N LEU A 189 18.15 16.08 2.61
CA LEU A 189 18.11 17.46 2.13
C LEU A 189 17.77 18.45 3.27
N PRO A 190 17.94 19.77 3.08
CA PRO A 190 17.57 20.80 4.06
C PRO A 190 16.10 20.75 4.46
N ASP A 191 15.22 20.30 3.56
CA ASP A 191 13.78 20.15 3.77
C ASP A 191 13.42 18.88 4.58
N GLU A 192 14.39 18.27 5.26
CA GLU A 192 14.32 16.98 5.99
C GLU A 192 13.97 15.74 5.15
N THR A 193 13.71 15.89 3.85
CA THR A 193 13.45 14.75 2.96
C THR A 193 14.69 13.88 2.77
N ILE A 194 14.50 12.57 2.83
CA ILE A 194 15.53 11.56 2.62
C ILE A 194 15.36 10.96 1.22
N TRP A 195 16.45 10.96 0.46
CA TRP A 195 16.52 10.44 -0.90
C TRP A 195 17.58 9.35 -1.00
N THR A 196 17.18 8.21 -1.55
CA THR A 196 18.06 7.07 -1.82
C THR A 196 18.30 6.98 -3.32
N PHE A 197 19.57 6.83 -3.71
CA PHE A 197 19.97 6.67 -5.10
C PHE A 197 20.33 5.22 -5.42
N ARG A 198 20.05 4.80 -6.65
CA ARG A 198 20.44 3.49 -7.17
C ARG A 198 20.90 3.60 -8.61
N ARG A 199 21.93 2.83 -8.96
CA ARG A 199 22.43 2.68 -10.32
C ARG A 199 22.18 1.25 -10.80
N GLU A 200 21.56 1.11 -11.96
CA GLU A 200 21.28 -0.15 -12.62
C GLU A 200 21.69 -0.04 -14.10
N GLU A 201 22.08 -1.16 -14.72
CA GLU A 201 22.38 -1.22 -16.16
C GLU A 201 21.26 -2.00 -16.87
N LEU A 202 20.61 -1.36 -17.85
CA LEU A 202 19.55 -1.94 -18.67
C LEU A 202 19.95 -1.89 -20.14
N ASP A 203 20.13 -3.05 -20.76
CA ASP A 203 20.37 -3.21 -22.21
C ASP A 203 21.44 -2.24 -22.79
N GLY A 204 22.55 -2.05 -22.07
CA GLY A 204 23.66 -1.18 -22.47
C GLY A 204 23.44 0.32 -22.18
N VAL A 205 22.38 0.69 -21.47
CA VAL A 205 22.10 2.03 -20.95
C VAL A 205 22.17 1.98 -19.42
N ILE A 206 22.79 2.98 -18.81
CA ILE A 206 22.87 3.12 -17.36
C ILE A 206 21.68 3.95 -16.87
N GLN A 207 20.94 3.42 -15.92
CA GLN A 207 19.86 4.11 -15.22
C GLN A 207 20.32 4.50 -13.83
N ILE A 208 20.16 5.77 -13.48
CA ILE A 208 20.27 6.29 -12.12
C ILE A 208 18.87 6.69 -11.66
N ALA A 209 18.39 6.04 -10.62
CA ALA A 209 17.10 6.32 -9.99
C ALA A 209 17.31 6.97 -8.62
N ALA A 210 16.45 7.92 -8.28
CA ALA A 210 16.37 8.54 -6.97
C ALA A 210 14.94 8.41 -6.44
N ALA A 211 14.79 7.83 -5.26
CA ALA A 211 13.50 7.64 -4.62
C ALA A 211 13.47 8.38 -3.27
N ASN A 212 12.31 8.97 -2.96
CA ASN A 212 12.07 9.54 -1.64
C ASN A 212 11.76 8.40 -0.66
N THR A 213 12.66 8.19 0.30
CA THR A 213 12.59 7.12 1.29
C THR A 213 12.29 7.65 2.70
N THR A 214 11.90 8.92 2.82
CA THR A 214 11.60 9.58 4.11
C THR A 214 10.60 8.79 4.95
N ARG A 215 9.48 8.37 4.35
CA ARG A 215 8.44 7.61 5.06
C ARG A 215 8.93 6.24 5.53
N GLN A 216 9.81 5.60 4.74
CA GLN A 216 10.35 4.30 5.11
C GLN A 216 11.28 4.42 6.32
N HIS A 217 12.13 5.45 6.34
CA HIS A 217 12.97 5.76 7.51
C HIS A 217 12.14 6.06 8.76
N GLN A 218 11.08 6.88 8.65
CA GLN A 218 10.17 7.16 9.76
C GLN A 218 9.53 5.88 10.33
N LEU A 219 9.07 4.98 9.46
CA LEU A 219 8.47 3.71 9.89
C LEU A 219 9.50 2.77 10.54
N VAL A 220 10.74 2.74 10.04
CA VAL A 220 11.81 1.95 10.66
C VAL A 220 12.12 2.46 12.07
N ASP A 221 12.16 3.78 12.27
CA ASP A 221 12.38 4.37 13.58
C ASP A 221 11.23 4.10 14.54
N GLU A 222 9.98 4.19 14.08
CA GLU A 222 8.79 3.82 14.87
C GLU A 222 8.82 2.33 15.26
N LEU A 223 9.15 1.45 14.32
CA LEU A 223 9.29 0.02 14.59
C LEU A 223 10.37 -0.27 15.63
N ARG A 224 11.51 0.42 15.58
CA ARG A 224 12.58 0.28 16.58
C ARG A 224 12.11 0.69 17.97
N LEU A 225 11.40 1.82 18.07
CA LEU A 225 10.84 2.27 19.35
C LEU A 225 9.86 1.24 19.92
N LYS A 226 8.91 0.78 19.09
CA LYS A 226 7.92 -0.22 19.49
C LYS A 226 8.56 -1.55 19.88
N HIS A 227 9.62 -1.96 19.19
CA HIS A 227 10.35 -3.17 19.54
C HIS A 227 10.99 -3.05 20.92
N SER A 228 11.64 -1.92 21.21
CA SER A 228 12.24 -1.67 22.53
C SER A 228 11.20 -1.66 23.65
N GLU A 229 10.03 -1.04 23.44
CA GLU A 229 8.91 -1.07 24.40
C GLU A 229 8.42 -2.50 24.67
N LEU A 230 8.32 -3.32 23.62
CA LEU A 230 7.91 -4.72 23.74
C LEU A 230 8.95 -5.57 24.46
N GLU A 231 10.24 -5.35 24.22
CA GLU A 231 11.32 -6.03 24.94
C GLU A 231 11.28 -5.71 26.44
N GLU A 232 11.06 -4.46 26.80
CA GLU A 232 10.92 -4.05 28.21
C GLU A 232 9.70 -4.73 28.86
N MET A 233 8.56 -4.76 28.16
CA MET A 233 7.35 -5.41 28.65
C MET A 233 7.56 -6.93 28.83
N ASN A 234 8.23 -7.58 27.88
CA ASN A 234 8.54 -9.00 27.96
C ASN A 234 9.45 -9.31 29.15
N ALA A 235 10.47 -8.48 29.38
CA ALA A 235 11.35 -8.59 30.54
C ALA A 235 10.59 -8.47 31.87
N ARG A 236 9.65 -7.52 31.96
CA ARG A 236 8.77 -7.36 33.13
C ARG A 236 7.89 -8.58 33.36
N ILE A 237 7.24 -9.10 32.31
CA ILE A 237 6.39 -10.30 32.40
C ILE A 237 7.20 -11.51 32.89
N ARG A 238 8.41 -11.73 32.38
CA ARG A 238 9.29 -12.81 32.86
C ARG A 238 9.60 -12.68 34.35
N THR A 239 9.94 -11.47 34.79
CA THR A 239 10.20 -11.20 36.22
C THR A 239 8.98 -11.46 37.10
N TYR A 240 7.77 -11.18 36.60
CA TYR A 240 6.54 -11.55 37.31
C TYR A 240 6.30 -13.05 37.32
N GLY A 241 6.55 -13.74 36.20
CA GLY A 241 6.47 -15.20 36.11
C GLY A 241 7.35 -15.90 37.15
N ASP A 242 8.62 -15.52 37.23
CA ASP A 242 9.57 -16.10 38.19
C ASP A 242 9.12 -15.93 39.65
N LYS A 243 8.54 -14.76 39.97
CA LYS A 243 8.01 -14.49 41.31
C LYS A 243 6.73 -15.27 41.60
N VAL A 244 5.87 -15.46 40.61
CA VAL A 244 4.59 -16.19 40.78
C VAL A 244 4.87 -17.63 41.21
N ASP A 245 5.87 -18.30 40.65
CA ASP A 245 6.23 -19.66 41.06
C ASP A 245 6.63 -19.73 42.55
N GLU A 246 7.44 -18.79 43.01
CA GLU A 246 7.80 -18.68 44.43
C GLU A 246 6.58 -18.41 45.32
N TYR A 247 5.70 -17.49 44.90
CA TYR A 247 4.47 -17.18 45.64
C TYR A 247 3.51 -18.36 45.70
N VAL A 248 3.37 -19.12 44.61
CA VAL A 248 2.51 -20.32 44.55
C VAL A 248 3.05 -21.39 45.49
N ILE A 249 4.35 -21.71 45.43
CA ILE A 249 4.98 -22.70 46.33
C ILE A 249 4.85 -22.27 47.80
N ALA A 250 5.10 -20.99 48.09
CA ALA A 250 4.98 -20.48 49.46
C ALA A 250 3.54 -20.57 49.99
N ARG A 251 2.56 -20.25 49.13
CA ARG A 251 1.13 -20.36 49.46
C ARG A 251 0.72 -21.81 49.69
N GLU A 252 1.07 -22.73 48.80
CA GLU A 252 0.74 -24.15 48.94
C GLU A 252 1.37 -24.77 50.21
N ARG A 253 2.63 -24.41 50.51
CA ARG A 253 3.28 -24.82 51.77
C ARG A 253 2.56 -24.30 53.01
N LEU A 254 2.13 -23.04 52.99
CA LEU A 254 1.39 -22.45 54.10
C LEU A 254 0.03 -23.15 54.28
N GLU A 255 -0.71 -23.34 53.19
CA GLU A 255 -2.01 -24.01 53.20
C GLU A 255 -1.89 -25.44 53.73
N THR A 256 -0.87 -26.18 53.30
CA THR A 256 -0.58 -27.53 53.80
C THR A 256 -0.25 -27.52 55.30
N ARG A 257 0.58 -26.57 55.77
CA ARG A 257 0.94 -26.46 57.19
C ARG A 257 -0.28 -26.14 58.06
N VAL A 258 -1.13 -25.21 57.63
CA VAL A 258 -2.36 -24.84 58.36
C VAL A 258 -3.30 -26.04 58.44
N ASN A 259 -3.50 -26.76 57.34
CA ASN A 259 -4.34 -27.94 57.30
C ASN A 259 -3.82 -29.05 58.23
N LEU A 260 -2.52 -29.40 58.14
CA LEU A 260 -1.90 -30.38 59.04
C LEU A 260 -2.05 -29.99 60.52
N HIS A 261 -1.88 -28.71 60.85
CA HIS A 261 -2.06 -28.23 62.22
C HIS A 261 -3.50 -28.43 62.71
N GLY A 262 -4.49 -28.15 61.87
CA GLY A 262 -5.91 -28.36 62.19
C GLY A 262 -6.24 -29.82 62.52
N PHE A 263 -5.86 -30.76 61.65
CA PHE A 263 -6.20 -32.18 61.84
C PHE A 263 -5.45 -32.83 63.01
N LEU A 264 -4.17 -32.47 63.20
CA LEU A 264 -3.38 -32.95 64.34
C LEU A 264 -3.91 -32.36 65.66
N GLY A 265 -4.25 -31.07 65.67
CA GLY A 265 -4.87 -30.41 66.82
C GLY A 265 -6.18 -31.08 67.22
N GLN A 266 -7.05 -31.37 66.25
CA GLN A 266 -8.31 -32.08 66.48
C GLN A 266 -8.09 -33.48 67.04
N ALA A 267 -7.17 -34.26 66.46
CA ALA A 267 -6.87 -35.62 66.94
C ALA A 267 -6.30 -35.62 68.37
N LEU A 268 -5.41 -34.68 68.69
CA LEU A 268 -4.86 -34.52 70.04
C LEU A 268 -5.94 -34.15 71.07
N LEU A 269 -6.82 -33.21 70.73
CA LEU A 269 -7.93 -32.80 71.61
C LEU A 269 -8.89 -33.97 71.87
N MET A 270 -9.28 -34.71 70.83
CA MET A 270 -10.15 -35.88 70.96
C MET A 270 -9.49 -36.98 71.82
N THR A 271 -8.19 -37.21 71.64
CA THR A 271 -7.43 -38.19 72.44
C THR A 271 -7.36 -37.77 73.91
N ARG A 272 -7.05 -36.49 74.18
CA ARG A 272 -7.02 -35.95 75.55
C ARG A 272 -8.38 -36.06 76.22
N HIS A 273 -9.46 -35.71 75.53
CA HIS A 273 -10.81 -35.81 76.07
C HIS A 273 -11.18 -37.26 76.41
N TYR A 274 -10.86 -38.22 75.52
CA TYR A 274 -11.09 -39.64 75.78
C TYR A 274 -10.34 -40.14 77.02
N LEU A 275 -9.06 -39.77 77.18
CA LEU A 275 -8.26 -40.17 78.34
C LEU A 275 -8.71 -39.53 79.66
N GLN A 276 -9.32 -38.35 79.62
CA GLN A 276 -9.76 -37.64 80.83
C GLN A 276 -11.14 -38.08 81.33
N TYR A 277 -12.05 -38.42 80.43
CA TYR A 277 -13.45 -38.69 80.77
C TYR A 277 -13.89 -40.14 80.50
N GLU A 278 -13.02 -40.98 79.92
CA GLU A 278 -13.30 -42.37 79.47
C GLU A 278 -14.57 -42.50 78.60
N SER A 279 -15.05 -41.38 78.05
CA SER A 279 -16.28 -41.28 77.28
C SER A 279 -15.96 -40.96 75.83
N GLY A 280 -16.02 -41.97 74.98
CA GLY A 280 -15.77 -41.85 73.54
C GLY A 280 -15.51 -43.20 72.88
N ASP A 281 -15.58 -43.24 71.55
CA ASP A 281 -15.26 -44.43 70.76
C ASP A 281 -13.75 -44.46 70.44
N ALA A 282 -13.02 -45.34 71.12
CA ALA A 282 -11.59 -45.53 70.92
C ALA A 282 -11.25 -45.93 69.47
N GLY A 283 -12.14 -46.68 68.79
CA GLY A 283 -11.96 -47.08 67.39
C GLY A 283 -11.95 -45.88 66.46
N ARG A 284 -12.91 -44.96 66.66
CA ARG A 284 -13.00 -43.72 65.87
C ARG A 284 -11.79 -42.80 66.05
N ILE A 285 -11.22 -42.72 67.24
CA ILE A 285 -10.01 -41.91 67.51
C ILE A 285 -8.79 -42.54 66.82
N LEU A 286 -8.66 -43.88 66.88
CA LEU A 286 -7.61 -44.62 66.18
C LEU A 286 -7.72 -44.44 64.65
N ASP A 287 -8.92 -44.40 64.10
CA ASP A 287 -9.13 -44.19 62.67
C ASP A 287 -8.74 -42.77 62.23
N ILE A 288 -9.01 -41.75 63.05
CA ILE A 288 -8.54 -40.38 62.81
C ILE A 288 -7.01 -40.32 62.82
N TRP A 289 -6.36 -40.99 63.78
CA TRP A 289 -4.90 -41.06 63.84
C TRP A 289 -4.27 -41.79 62.64
N LYS A 290 -4.80 -42.96 62.27
CA LYS A 290 -4.36 -43.69 61.08
C LYS A 290 -4.44 -42.80 59.84
N ARG A 291 -5.57 -42.12 59.67
CA ARG A 291 -5.78 -41.23 58.53
C ARG A 291 -4.84 -40.02 58.52
N ASN A 292 -4.58 -39.41 59.67
CA ASN A 292 -3.61 -38.33 59.78
C ASN A 292 -2.19 -38.81 59.40
N ILE A 293 -1.83 -40.04 59.75
CA ILE A 293 -0.56 -40.65 59.36
C ILE A 293 -0.53 -40.91 57.84
N ASP A 294 -1.62 -41.40 57.25
CA ASP A 294 -1.73 -41.64 55.82
C ASP A 294 -1.62 -40.33 55.01
N VAL A 295 -2.23 -39.24 55.48
CA VAL A 295 -2.09 -37.90 54.88
C VAL A 295 -0.64 -37.38 54.99
N LEU A 296 0.03 -37.60 56.12
CA LEU A 296 1.44 -37.24 56.30
C LEU A 296 2.39 -38.08 55.43
N ARG A 297 2.00 -39.32 55.11
CA ARG A 297 2.73 -40.20 54.19
C ARG A 297 2.45 -39.91 52.71
N LEU A 298 1.60 -38.92 52.41
CA LEU A 298 1.10 -38.62 51.06
C LEU A 298 0.31 -39.79 50.44
N GLU A 299 -0.19 -40.71 51.26
CA GLU A 299 -1.00 -41.86 50.84
C GLU A 299 -2.50 -41.51 50.76
N ALA A 300 -2.89 -40.32 51.24
CA ALA A 300 -4.25 -39.79 51.17
C ALA A 300 -4.25 -38.25 51.01
N GLU A 301 -5.22 -37.72 50.26
CA GLU A 301 -5.46 -36.27 50.19
C GLU A 301 -6.15 -35.74 51.46
N PRO A 302 -5.83 -34.51 51.93
CA PRO A 302 -6.52 -33.89 53.04
C PRO A 302 -8.00 -33.69 52.70
N GLN A 303 -8.88 -34.19 53.55
CA GLN A 303 -10.32 -34.08 53.32
C GLN A 303 -10.75 -32.62 53.49
N GLN A 304 -11.11 -31.96 52.39
CA GLN A 304 -11.81 -30.68 52.44
C GLN A 304 -13.26 -30.96 52.85
N ASP A 305 -13.54 -30.91 54.16
CA ASP A 305 -14.90 -31.04 54.66
C ASP A 305 -15.81 -29.98 54.00
N ALA A 306 -16.82 -30.46 53.27
CA ALA A 306 -17.78 -29.63 52.53
C ALA A 306 -18.58 -28.68 53.43
N ASP A 307 -18.60 -28.93 54.76
CA ASP A 307 -19.30 -28.07 55.72
C ASP A 307 -18.46 -27.91 57.02
N SER A 308 -17.48 -27.01 56.96
CA SER A 308 -16.50 -26.77 58.04
C SER A 308 -17.14 -26.40 59.38
N LEU A 309 -18.36 -25.85 59.37
CA LEU A 309 -19.13 -25.51 60.58
C LEU A 309 -19.75 -26.74 61.26
N ALA A 310 -20.12 -27.77 60.50
CA ALA A 310 -20.61 -29.03 61.07
C ALA A 310 -19.48 -29.79 61.76
N SER A 311 -18.29 -29.80 61.15
CA SER A 311 -17.06 -30.36 61.73
C SER A 311 -16.71 -29.69 63.07
N LEU A 312 -16.79 -28.35 63.12
CA LEU A 312 -16.58 -27.58 64.35
C LEU A 312 -17.59 -27.90 65.45
N ARG A 313 -18.89 -28.00 65.12
CA ARG A 313 -19.93 -28.37 66.09
C ARG A 313 -19.73 -29.77 66.65
N ASN A 314 -19.31 -30.71 65.80
CA ASN A 314 -19.00 -32.07 66.22
C ASN A 314 -17.76 -32.12 67.13
N ALA A 315 -16.72 -31.35 66.79
CA ALA A 315 -15.52 -31.22 67.62
C ALA A 315 -15.84 -30.62 68.99
N ALA A 316 -16.65 -29.56 69.05
CA ALA A 316 -17.07 -28.96 70.31
C ALA A 316 -17.88 -29.92 71.20
N LYS A 317 -18.85 -30.63 70.61
CA LYS A 317 -19.63 -31.65 71.32
C LYS A 317 -18.76 -32.77 71.86
N ALA A 318 -17.75 -33.20 71.09
CA ALA A 318 -16.81 -34.22 71.51
C ALA A 318 -15.93 -33.78 72.69
N ILE A 319 -15.84 -32.49 72.98
CA ILE A 319 -15.10 -31.92 74.12
C ILE A 319 -16.04 -31.47 75.25
N GLY A 320 -17.34 -31.80 75.16
CA GLY A 320 -18.35 -31.38 76.14
C GLY A 320 -18.75 -29.90 76.07
N MET A 321 -18.33 -29.18 75.02
CA MET A 321 -18.65 -27.76 74.81
C MET A 321 -19.81 -27.58 73.82
N GLN A 322 -20.65 -26.57 74.07
CA GLN A 322 -21.76 -26.21 73.19
C GLN A 322 -21.45 -24.97 72.37
N VAL A 323 -21.49 -25.10 71.04
CA VAL A 323 -21.34 -23.96 70.11
C VAL A 323 -22.72 -23.42 69.76
N HIS A 324 -23.00 -22.19 70.19
CA HIS A 324 -24.19 -21.44 69.80
C HIS A 324 -23.86 -20.47 68.67
N VAL A 325 -24.65 -20.52 67.60
CA VAL A 325 -24.54 -19.60 66.47
C VAL A 325 -25.71 -18.65 66.53
N ASN A 326 -25.45 -17.39 66.89
CA ASN A 326 -26.47 -16.34 66.93
C ASN A 326 -26.31 -15.45 65.69
N GLY A 327 -27.34 -15.42 64.83
CA GLY A 327 -27.36 -14.64 63.60
C GLY A 327 -27.34 -15.50 62.32
N GLN A 328 -27.36 -14.84 61.17
CA GLN A 328 -27.30 -15.50 59.85
C GLN A 328 -25.86 -15.74 59.42
N LEU A 329 -25.57 -16.94 58.94
CA LEU A 329 -24.25 -17.30 58.39
C LEU A 329 -24.07 -16.66 57.00
N PRO A 330 -22.87 -16.18 56.64
CA PRO A 330 -22.63 -15.58 55.33
C PRO A 330 -22.86 -16.58 54.19
N GLU A 331 -23.42 -16.13 53.07
CA GLU A 331 -23.64 -17.00 51.91
C GLU A 331 -22.33 -17.44 51.24
N SER A 332 -21.26 -16.65 51.35
CA SER A 332 -19.95 -17.00 50.79
C SER A 332 -19.33 -18.22 51.48
N PRO A 333 -18.98 -19.29 50.74
CA PRO A 333 -18.35 -20.48 51.30
C PRO A 333 -16.95 -20.19 51.89
N GLN A 334 -16.23 -19.21 51.35
CA GLN A 334 -14.92 -18.79 51.88
C GLN A 334 -15.04 -18.11 53.24
N GLN A 335 -16.05 -17.25 53.42
CA GLN A 335 -16.31 -16.59 54.70
C GLN A 335 -16.80 -17.59 55.77
N ARG A 336 -17.62 -18.58 55.38
CA ARG A 336 -18.02 -19.67 56.28
C ARG A 336 -16.83 -20.53 56.73
N LYS A 337 -15.90 -20.85 55.81
CA LYS A 337 -14.65 -21.55 56.15
C LYS A 337 -13.78 -20.76 57.13
N LEU A 338 -13.66 -19.44 56.93
CA LEU A 338 -12.89 -18.57 57.84
C LEU A 338 -13.50 -18.54 59.25
N ILE A 339 -14.82 -18.40 59.36
CA ILE A 339 -15.52 -18.41 60.66
C ILE A 339 -15.33 -19.76 61.36
N ALA A 340 -15.41 -20.87 60.62
CA ALA A 340 -15.16 -22.20 61.18
C ALA A 340 -13.71 -22.38 61.66
N ALA A 341 -12.73 -21.88 60.89
CA ALA A 341 -11.31 -21.95 61.28
C ALA A 341 -11.04 -21.13 62.55
N VAL A 342 -11.55 -19.90 62.63
CA VAL A 342 -11.45 -19.06 63.85
C VAL A 342 -12.11 -19.75 65.03
N GLY A 343 -13.31 -20.30 64.83
CA GLY A 343 -14.01 -21.04 65.88
C GLY A 343 -13.22 -22.27 66.37
N ALA A 344 -12.59 -23.03 65.47
CA ALA A 344 -11.81 -24.22 65.81
C ALA A 344 -10.56 -23.85 66.61
N GLU A 345 -9.90 -22.74 66.25
CA GLU A 345 -8.78 -22.18 67.00
C GLU A 345 -9.21 -21.70 68.39
N THR A 346 -10.37 -21.04 68.51
CA THR A 346 -10.90 -20.63 69.82
C THR A 346 -11.29 -21.81 70.70
N LEU A 347 -11.83 -22.88 70.13
CA LEU A 347 -12.12 -24.14 70.84
C LEU A 347 -10.83 -24.79 71.35
N THR A 348 -9.80 -24.82 70.52
CA THR A 348 -8.48 -25.34 70.88
C THR A 348 -7.86 -24.53 72.01
N ASN A 349 -7.99 -23.19 71.97
CA ASN A 349 -7.50 -22.30 73.02
C ASN A 349 -8.33 -22.34 74.30
N ALA A 350 -9.64 -22.62 74.24
CA ALA A 350 -10.50 -22.71 75.41
C ALA A 350 -10.29 -24.00 76.24
N VAL A 351 -9.73 -25.05 75.63
CA VAL A 351 -9.45 -26.35 76.26
C VAL A 351 -8.00 -26.45 76.76
N ARG A 352 -7.17 -25.48 76.37
CA ARG A 352 -5.80 -25.31 76.84
C ARG A 352 -5.81 -24.65 78.22
#